data_AF-A0A5B9I2X4-F1
#
_entry.id   AF-A0A5B9I2X4-F1
#
_cell.length_a   1.000
_cell.length_b   1.000
_cell.length_c   1.000
_cell.angle_alpha   90.00
_cell.angle_beta   90.00
_cell.angle_gamma   90.00
#
_symmetry.space_group_name_H-M   'P 1'
#
loop_
_entity.id
_entity.type
_entity.pdbx_description
1 polymer ?
#
loop_
_entity_poly.entity_id
_entity_poly.type
_entity_poly.pdbx_seq_one_letter_code
_entity_poly.pdbx_strand_id
1 'polypeptide(L)'
;MEDTNKEKIIQVVLCCVEEVNENLENKIDLEKGLKAHLYDWEGYLDSLGLVSLLVSIEQGLEDELGLSVDLVNLDTMSQHNSPFKTIEALVAYILECQEQLKSLT
;
A
#
# COMPACT_ATOMS: atom_id res chain seq x y z
N MET A 1 -4.54 4.38 -21.58
CA MET A 1 -3.32 4.98 -20.99
C MET A 1 -3.44 5.14 -19.47
N GLU A 2 -4.58 4.80 -18.83
CA GLU A 2 -4.73 4.81 -17.37
C GLU A 2 -4.23 3.52 -16.68
N ASP A 3 -4.24 2.39 -17.38
CA ASP A 3 -3.89 1.08 -16.83
C ASP A 3 -2.42 0.98 -16.38
N THR A 4 -1.51 1.70 -17.04
CA THR A 4 -0.07 1.65 -16.76
C THR A 4 0.30 2.16 -15.37
N ASN A 5 -0.44 3.14 -14.82
CA ASN A 5 -0.16 3.65 -13.49
C ASN A 5 -0.58 2.64 -12.41
N LYS A 6 -1.74 1.99 -12.60
CA LYS A 6 -2.21 0.97 -11.68
C LYS A 6 -1.26 -0.24 -11.64
N GLU A 7 -0.80 -0.71 -12.78
CA GLU A 7 0.16 -1.83 -12.83
C GLU A 7 1.46 -1.48 -12.10
N LYS A 8 2.00 -0.27 -12.30
CA LYS A 8 3.18 0.20 -11.58
C LYS A 8 2.95 0.30 -10.07
N ILE A 9 1.81 0.84 -9.63
CA ILE A 9 1.46 0.89 -8.20
C ILE A 9 1.44 -0.53 -7.62
N ILE A 10 0.83 -1.49 -8.31
CA ILE A 10 0.81 -2.88 -7.87
C ILE A 10 2.24 -3.46 -7.76
N GLN A 11 3.11 -3.19 -8.74
CA GLN A 11 4.50 -3.63 -8.70
C GLN A 11 5.26 -3.05 -7.50
N VAL A 12 5.15 -1.74 -7.26
CA VAL A 12 5.78 -1.08 -6.10
C VAL A 12 5.27 -1.68 -4.80
N VAL A 13 3.95 -1.83 -4.65
CA VAL A 13 3.35 -2.42 -3.44
C VAL A 13 3.83 -3.85 -3.22
N LEU A 14 3.84 -4.70 -4.26
CA LEU A 14 4.34 -6.07 -4.16
C LEU A 14 5.81 -6.13 -3.77
N CYS A 15 6.64 -5.26 -4.36
CA CYS A 15 8.07 -5.14 -4.03
C CYS A 15 8.26 -4.79 -2.56
N CYS A 16 7.58 -3.76 -2.07
CA CYS A 16 7.68 -3.36 -0.66
C CYS A 16 7.17 -4.44 0.29
N VAL A 17 6.08 -5.15 -0.06
CA VAL A 17 5.56 -6.25 0.75
C VAL A 17 6.55 -7.43 0.77
N GLU A 18 7.22 -7.71 -0.34
CA GLU A 18 8.27 -8.74 -0.40
C GLU A 18 9.45 -8.39 0.50
N GLU A 19 9.93 -7.14 0.48
CA GLU A 19 11.00 -6.67 1.38
C GLU A 19 10.61 -6.78 2.86
N VAL A 20 9.38 -6.40 3.19
CA VAL A 20 8.86 -6.54 4.57
C VAL A 20 8.72 -8.02 4.94
N ASN A 21 8.31 -8.89 4.01
CA ASN A 21 8.25 -10.33 4.20
C ASN A 21 9.59 -10.99 4.51
N GLU A 22 10.71 -10.44 4.06
CA GLU A 22 12.04 -10.93 4.46
C GLU A 22 12.34 -10.69 5.94
N ASN A 23 11.72 -9.66 6.51
CA ASN A 23 11.89 -9.25 7.91
C ASN A 23 10.79 -9.79 8.83
N LEU A 24 9.68 -10.27 8.28
CA LEU A 24 8.58 -10.86 9.04
C LEU A 24 8.83 -12.34 9.36
N GLU A 25 8.53 -12.72 10.60
CA GLU A 25 8.55 -14.12 11.03
C GLU A 25 7.41 -14.92 10.36
N ASN A 26 6.23 -14.31 10.23
CA ASN A 26 5.11 -14.82 9.45
C ASN A 26 5.00 -14.07 8.13
N LYS A 27 5.37 -14.75 7.03
CA LYS A 27 5.31 -14.15 5.70
C LYS A 27 3.87 -14.03 5.21
N ILE A 28 3.59 -12.88 4.61
CA ILE A 28 2.38 -12.59 3.85
C ILE A 28 2.39 -13.46 2.59
N ASP A 29 1.25 -14.11 2.34
CA ASP A 29 1.05 -15.05 1.24
C ASP A 29 0.91 -14.29 -0.10
N LEU A 30 2.06 -13.94 -0.70
CA LEU A 30 2.13 -13.21 -1.98
C LEU A 30 1.58 -14.02 -3.16
N GLU A 31 1.43 -15.34 -3.04
CA GLU A 31 0.77 -16.19 -4.04
C GLU A 31 -0.70 -15.77 -4.28
N LYS A 32 -1.34 -15.14 -3.29
CA LYS A 32 -2.68 -14.57 -3.43
C LYS A 32 -2.69 -13.23 -4.16
N GLY A 33 -1.53 -12.63 -4.43
CA GLY A 33 -1.37 -11.33 -5.09
C GLY A 33 -2.22 -10.25 -4.42
N LEU A 34 -3.16 -9.68 -5.17
CA LEU A 34 -4.09 -8.65 -4.67
C LEU A 34 -4.93 -9.11 -3.45
N LYS A 35 -5.20 -10.41 -3.32
CA LYS A 35 -5.98 -10.96 -2.19
C LYS A 35 -5.10 -11.33 -0.98
N ALA A 36 -3.80 -11.07 -1.06
CA ALA A 36 -2.90 -11.26 0.07
C ALA A 36 -3.31 -10.32 1.21
N HIS A 37 -3.39 -10.87 2.43
CA HIS A 37 -3.79 -10.11 3.61
C HIS A 37 -2.56 -9.48 4.23
N LEU A 38 -2.59 -8.16 4.41
CA LEU A 38 -1.48 -7.40 5.01
C LEU A 38 -1.71 -7.19 6.50
N TYR A 39 -2.96 -6.87 6.87
CA TYR A 39 -3.36 -6.56 8.24
C TYR A 39 -4.62 -7.34 8.61
N ASP A 40 -4.49 -8.27 9.55
CA ASP A 40 -5.62 -9.02 10.12
C ASP A 40 -5.44 -9.19 11.63
N TRP A 41 -6.52 -9.59 12.31
CA TRP A 41 -6.56 -9.94 13.72
C TRP A 41 -5.53 -11.02 14.10
N GLU A 42 -5.08 -11.83 13.13
CA GLU A 42 -4.00 -12.82 13.31
C GLU A 42 -2.57 -12.22 13.34
N GLY A 43 -2.40 -10.91 13.11
CA GLY A 43 -1.18 -10.18 13.46
C GLY A 43 0.06 -10.46 12.60
N TYR A 44 -0.04 -10.27 11.27
CA TYR A 44 1.14 -10.32 10.39
C TYR A 44 1.97 -9.02 10.44
N LEU A 45 1.32 -7.86 10.54
CA LEU A 45 1.96 -6.55 10.64
C LEU A 45 1.49 -5.80 11.89
N ASP A 46 2.41 -5.48 12.78
CA ASP A 46 2.18 -4.51 13.86
C ASP A 46 2.00 -3.10 13.30
N SER A 47 1.45 -2.17 14.11
CA SER A 47 1.25 -0.77 13.71
C SER A 47 2.53 -0.11 13.16
N LEU A 48 3.71 -0.47 13.69
CA LEU A 48 5.00 0.02 13.19
C LEU A 48 5.41 -0.61 11.87
N GLY A 49 5.18 -1.92 11.69
CA GLY A 49 5.44 -2.61 10.43
C GLY A 49 4.56 -2.09 9.30
N LEU A 50 3.30 -1.78 9.62
CA LEU A 50 2.38 -1.16 8.68
C LEU A 50 2.87 0.24 8.27
N VAL A 51 3.23 1.10 9.22
CA VAL A 51 3.77 2.44 8.89
C VAL A 51 5.04 2.34 8.05
N SER A 52 5.96 1.41 8.38
CA SER A 52 7.17 1.19 7.57
C SER A 52 6.85 0.77 6.14
N LEU A 53 5.90 -0.16 5.95
CA LEU A 53 5.47 -0.58 4.62
C LEU A 53 4.89 0.60 3.83
N LEU A 54 4.05 1.43 4.46
CA LEU A 54 3.44 2.58 3.81
C LEU A 54 4.50 3.60 3.36
N VAL A 55 5.48 3.92 4.22
CA VAL A 55 6.57 4.84 3.87
C VAL A 55 7.42 4.29 2.71
N SER A 56 7.73 2.99 2.72
CA SER A 56 8.43 2.36 1.59
C SER A 56 7.64 2.47 0.28
N ILE A 57 6.32 2.29 0.34
CA ILE A 57 5.45 2.42 -0.83
C ILE A 57 5.41 3.87 -1.31
N GLU A 58 5.24 4.85 -0.42
CA GLU A 58 5.27 6.28 -0.77
C GLU A 58 6.56 6.65 -1.50
N GLN A 59 7.70 6.22 -0.97
CA GLN A 59 9.01 6.45 -1.60
C GLN A 59 9.10 5.78 -2.97
N GLY A 60 8.66 4.52 -3.08
CA GLY A 60 8.67 3.80 -4.35
C GLY A 60 7.75 4.45 -5.39
N LEU A 61 6.59 4.96 -4.98
CA LEU A 61 5.67 5.68 -5.86
C LEU A 61 6.24 7.04 -6.29
N GLU A 62 6.92 7.77 -5.41
CA GLU A 62 7.58 9.01 -5.77
C GLU A 62 8.75 8.76 -6.74
N ASP A 63 9.57 7.73 -6.52
CA ASP A 63 10.72 7.42 -7.38
C ASP A 63 10.32 6.86 -8.75
N GLU A 64 9.39 5.89 -8.80
CA GLU A 64 8.97 5.18 -10.03
C GLU A 64 7.91 5.93 -10.86
N LEU A 65 7.06 6.72 -10.19
CA LEU A 65 5.91 7.39 -10.79
C LEU A 65 5.92 8.91 -10.60
N GLY A 66 6.76 9.47 -9.72
CA GLY A 66 6.70 10.88 -9.35
C GLY A 66 5.46 11.24 -8.52
N LEU A 67 4.83 10.25 -7.86
CA LEU A 67 3.61 10.43 -7.09
C LEU A 67 3.94 10.60 -5.60
N SER A 68 3.84 11.83 -5.12
CA SER A 68 3.96 12.16 -3.71
C SER A 68 2.57 12.02 -3.05
N VAL A 69 2.30 10.85 -2.46
CA VAL A 69 1.06 10.51 -1.74
C VAL A 69 1.34 10.41 -0.24
N ASP A 70 0.36 10.76 0.60
CA ASP A 70 0.46 10.69 2.06
C ASP A 70 -0.49 9.60 2.60
N LEU A 71 0.02 8.37 2.61
CA LEU A 71 -0.66 7.16 3.08
C LEU A 71 -0.65 7.05 4.60
N VAL A 72 0.34 7.63 5.27
CA VAL A 72 0.52 7.58 6.74
C VAL A 72 -0.44 8.54 7.48
N ASN A 73 -1.05 9.50 6.78
CA ASN A 73 -1.98 10.43 7.41
C ASN A 73 -3.20 9.74 8.06
N LEU A 74 -3.39 9.98 9.36
CA LEU A 74 -4.41 9.32 10.19
C LEU A 74 -5.85 9.72 9.85
N ASP A 75 -6.04 10.91 9.26
CA ASP A 75 -7.34 11.43 8.86
C ASP A 75 -7.99 10.55 7.78
N THR A 76 -7.20 10.05 6.82
CA THR A 76 -7.66 9.13 5.77
C THR A 76 -7.76 7.68 6.26
N MET A 77 -6.95 7.25 7.23
CA MET A 77 -7.06 5.92 7.86
C MET A 77 -8.39 5.71 8.61
N SER A 78 -8.98 6.80 9.12
CA SER A 78 -10.23 6.74 9.89
C SER A 78 -11.48 6.69 9.01
N GLN A 79 -11.41 7.16 7.75
CA GLN A 79 -12.55 7.18 6.83
C GLN A 79 -12.80 5.85 6.13
N HIS A 80 -11.75 5.08 5.85
CA HIS A 80 -11.86 3.80 5.15
C HIS A 80 -11.82 2.66 6.19
N ASN A 81 -12.86 1.82 6.25
CA ASN A 81 -13.00 0.73 7.21
C ASN A 81 -12.00 -0.42 6.91
N SER A 82 -10.71 -0.19 7.21
CA SER A 82 -9.56 -1.08 6.98
C SER A 82 -9.02 -1.13 5.54
N PRO A 83 -8.43 -0.04 5.00
CA PRO A 83 -7.80 -0.03 3.67
C PRO A 83 -6.53 -0.89 3.61
N PHE A 84 -5.98 -1.27 4.77
CA PHE A 84 -4.77 -2.09 4.89
C PHE A 84 -5.05 -3.59 5.02
N LYS A 85 -6.30 -4.04 4.86
CA LYS A 85 -6.64 -5.46 5.01
C LYS A 85 -5.94 -6.34 3.99
N THR A 86 -5.93 -5.89 2.73
CA THR A 86 -5.38 -6.65 1.60
C THR A 86 -4.60 -5.74 0.67
N ILE A 87 -3.74 -6.33 -0.15
CA ILE A 87 -3.00 -5.60 -1.20
C ILE A 87 -3.99 -4.88 -2.15
N GLU A 88 -5.11 -5.50 -2.50
CA GLU A 88 -6.16 -4.90 -3.33
C GLU A 88 -6.70 -3.60 -2.72
N ALA A 89 -7.04 -3.63 -1.43
CA ALA A 89 -7.56 -2.47 -0.71
C ALA A 89 -6.52 -1.35 -0.61
N LEU A 90 -5.25 -1.70 -0.41
CA LEU A 90 -4.15 -0.74 -0.36
C LEU A 90 -3.92 -0.06 -1.71
N VAL A 91 -3.89 -0.85 -2.79
CA VAL A 91 -3.75 -0.33 -4.16
C VAL A 91 -4.93 0.58 -4.51
N ALA A 92 -6.16 0.18 -4.17
CA ALA A 92 -7.35 0.99 -4.39
C ALA A 92 -7.28 2.32 -3.63
N TYR A 93 -6.79 2.28 -2.38
CA TYR A 93 -6.61 3.47 -1.56
C TYR A 93 -5.55 4.43 -2.13
N ILE A 94 -4.40 3.91 -2.61
CA ILE A 94 -3.37 4.71 -3.27
C ILE A 94 -3.93 5.41 -4.52
N LEU A 95 -4.72 4.69 -5.32
CA LEU A 95 -5.37 5.26 -6.52
C LEU A 95 -6.35 6.38 -6.15
N GLU A 96 -7.12 6.21 -5.08
CA GLU A 96 -8.04 7.25 -4.60
C GLU A 96 -7.26 8.49 -4.11
N CYS A 97 -6.19 8.31 -3.34
CA CYS A 97 -5.30 9.40 -2.92
C CYS A 97 -4.72 10.15 -4.12
N GLN A 98 -4.30 9.43 -5.16
CA GLN A 98 -3.82 10.04 -6.40
C GLN A 98 -4.89 10.93 -7.06
N GLU A 99 -6.13 10.45 -7.13
CA GLU A 99 -7.23 11.17 -7.76
C GLU A 99 -7.61 12.44 -6.97
N GLN A 100 -7.61 12.36 -5.64
CA GLN A 100 -7.83 13.50 -4.75
C GLN A 100 -6.78 14.60 -4.96
N LEU A 101 -5.50 14.23 -5.09
CA LEU A 101 -4.41 15.17 -5.37
C LEU A 101 -4.56 15.86 -6.72
N LYS A 102 -5.00 15.12 -7.76
CA LYS A 102 -5.28 15.69 -9.08
C LYS A 102 -6.44 16.69 -9.06
N SER A 103 -7.43 16.50 -8.20
CA SER A 103 -8.57 17.43 -8.10
C SER A 103 -8.19 18.79 -7.48
N LEU A 104 -7.02 18.91 -6.85
CA LEU A 104 -6.55 20.14 -6.21
C LEU A 104 -5.59 20.98 -7.07
N THR A 105 -5.18 20.50 -8.25
CA THR A 105 -4.20 21.18 -9.14
C THR A 105 -4.83 21.56 -10.47
#